data_AF-A0A2R5LLZ4-F1
#
_entry.id   AF-A0A2R5LLZ4-F1
#
_cell.length_a   1.000
_cell.length_b   1.000
_cell.length_c   1.000
_cell.angle_alpha   90.00
_cell.angle_beta   90.00
_cell.angle_gamma   90.00
#
_symmetry.space_group_name_H-M   'P 1'
#
loop_
_entity.id
_entity.type
_entity.pdbx_description
1 polymer ?
#
loop_
_entity_poly.entity_id
_entity_poly.type
_entity_poly.pdbx_seq_one_letter_code
_entity_poly.pdbx_strand_id
1 'polypeptide(L)'
;MAVHCEGSGKDDLKTQFTTREGTYKVLTLSEYSRPNRVGYQSQSNTPVKVSFVSQTDSNGTEDRICFNVGRELYVYMYKGTKKAADLSKPVDKRVYKGTYPTCHDFHPSPTPEGGLLLLVGFSAGQVQLIDPIKKELSRLYNDERLIDKTRVTCLKWLPNSPTMFLVSHASGQLYVYKEDLPCGSTPPHYQLFKQGEGFSVFTCKTKSTRNPLYRWVIGEGALHEFAFSPCARHLATASQDGFLRIFNYDTMDLIGLVRSYFGGLLCTCWSPDGKYVVAGGEDDLVTVWSFQDKRVVARGQGHRSWVQGVAFDGCLEGNNASGDCRDTSYRFGSVGQDTQLCLWDLTEDVLKQPRARTSVLLNSPAGGGSREVRRAKNGTAGGRKDGDCASRVTLVGTPACPRLDEVPMLEPHICKKVAPERLTALVFREDCMVTACQEGYVCTWARPGRASTVV
;
A
#
# COMPACT_ATOMS: atom_id res chain seq x y z
N MET A 1 -33.83 20.22 -36.65
CA MET A 1 -33.12 20.94 -35.58
C MET A 1 -32.04 20.02 -35.05
N ALA A 2 -30.78 20.32 -35.35
CA ALA A 2 -29.64 19.56 -34.85
C ALA A 2 -29.33 20.07 -33.44
N VAL A 3 -29.36 19.16 -32.46
CA VAL A 3 -28.99 19.46 -31.08
C VAL A 3 -27.47 19.59 -31.03
N HIS A 4 -27.00 20.76 -30.63
CA HIS A 4 -25.60 21.00 -30.27
C HIS A 4 -25.24 20.07 -29.11
N CYS A 5 -24.37 19.08 -29.38
CA CYS A 5 -23.57 18.47 -28.33
C CYS A 5 -22.51 19.51 -27.93
N GLU A 6 -22.70 20.14 -26.77
CA GLU A 6 -21.63 20.92 -26.14
C GLU A 6 -20.44 20.00 -25.90
N GLY A 7 -19.28 20.42 -26.43
CA GLY A 7 -18.03 19.69 -26.29
C GLY A 7 -17.67 19.54 -24.82
N SER A 8 -17.41 18.29 -24.42
CA SER A 8 -16.71 17.97 -23.18
C SER A 8 -15.46 18.83 -23.08
N GLY A 9 -15.39 19.70 -22.07
CA GLY A 9 -14.18 20.44 -21.74
C GLY A 9 -13.01 19.45 -21.66
N LYS A 10 -11.95 19.68 -22.43
CA LYS A 10 -10.70 18.95 -22.27
C LYS A 10 -10.25 19.15 -20.83
N ASP A 11 -10.34 18.09 -20.03
CA ASP A 11 -9.95 18.12 -18.63
C ASP A 11 -8.41 18.14 -18.57
N ASP A 12 -7.85 19.34 -18.77
CA ASP A 12 -6.42 19.57 -18.91
C ASP A 12 -5.68 19.16 -17.63
N LEU A 13 -4.58 18.43 -17.83
CA LEU A 13 -3.69 17.99 -16.76
C LEU A 13 -3.20 19.18 -15.95
N LYS A 14 -3.41 19.13 -14.63
CA LYS A 14 -2.96 20.19 -13.74
C LYS A 14 -1.46 20.06 -13.53
N THR A 15 -0.75 21.17 -13.66
CA THR A 15 0.71 21.27 -13.48
C THR A 15 1.09 21.96 -12.16
N GLN A 16 0.11 22.51 -11.44
CA GLN A 16 0.29 23.11 -10.14
C GLN A 16 -1.02 23.11 -9.35
N PHE A 17 -0.91 23.17 -8.03
CA PHE A 17 -2.03 23.38 -7.12
C PHE A 17 -1.55 24.11 -5.86
N THR A 18 -2.46 24.79 -5.18
CA THR A 18 -2.15 25.62 -4.02
C THR A 18 -2.81 25.03 -2.79
N THR A 19 -2.06 24.98 -1.70
CA THR A 19 -2.50 24.57 -0.36
C THR A 19 -2.18 25.71 0.62
N ARG A 20 -2.46 25.50 1.91
CA ARG A 20 -2.14 26.49 2.97
C ARG A 20 -0.64 26.83 3.04
N GLU A 21 0.25 25.88 2.75
CA GLU A 21 1.71 26.16 2.76
C GLU A 21 2.20 26.89 1.50
N GLY A 22 1.35 27.00 0.47
CA GLY A 22 1.66 27.67 -0.79
C GLY A 22 1.44 26.77 -2.01
N THR A 23 2.13 27.10 -3.11
CA THR A 23 1.90 26.46 -4.41
C THR A 23 2.89 25.34 -4.69
N TYR A 24 2.38 24.13 -4.91
CA TYR A 24 3.11 22.99 -5.45
C TYR A 24 3.15 23.09 -6.96
N LYS A 25 4.31 22.84 -7.57
CA LYS A 25 4.50 22.90 -9.04
C LYS A 25 5.19 21.65 -9.55
N VAL A 26 4.68 21.07 -10.63
CA VAL A 26 5.37 19.98 -11.33
C VAL A 26 6.63 20.52 -12.00
N LEU A 27 7.74 19.80 -11.85
CA LEU A 27 9.03 20.13 -12.44
C LEU A 27 9.31 19.21 -13.62
N THR A 28 9.01 19.68 -14.83
CA THR A 28 9.17 18.90 -16.07
C THR A 28 10.63 18.49 -16.35
N LEU A 29 11.59 19.30 -15.89
CA LEU A 29 13.02 18.99 -16.00
C LEU A 29 13.52 17.98 -14.96
N SER A 30 12.71 17.66 -13.94
CA SER A 30 13.01 16.71 -12.85
C SER A 30 12.23 15.39 -13.01
N GLU A 31 11.66 15.16 -14.20
CA GLU A 31 10.93 13.94 -14.54
C GLU A 31 11.89 12.77 -14.83
N TYR A 32 11.53 11.59 -14.35
CA TYR A 32 12.18 10.33 -14.69
C TYR A 32 11.23 9.44 -15.51
N SER A 33 11.76 8.84 -16.58
CA SER A 33 11.00 7.94 -17.46
C SER A 33 11.96 6.99 -18.16
N ARG A 34 11.42 6.13 -19.04
CA ARG A 34 12.26 5.42 -20.02
C ARG A 34 13.08 6.42 -20.86
N PRO A 35 14.32 6.07 -21.29
CA PRO A 35 15.19 6.98 -22.03
C PRO A 35 14.58 7.47 -23.37
N ASN A 36 13.74 6.67 -24.00
CA ASN A 36 13.04 7.02 -25.23
C ASN A 36 11.82 7.95 -25.01
N ARG A 37 11.43 8.20 -23.75
CA ARG A 37 10.29 9.05 -23.33
C ARG A 37 8.94 8.68 -23.95
N VAL A 38 8.83 7.48 -24.52
CA VAL A 38 7.57 6.97 -25.06
C VAL A 38 6.76 6.39 -23.90
N GLY A 39 5.48 6.76 -23.79
CA GLY A 39 4.57 6.19 -22.81
C GLY A 39 4.46 4.67 -22.95
N TYR A 40 4.43 3.96 -21.84
CA TYR A 40 4.29 2.50 -21.84
C TYR A 40 2.84 2.10 -22.08
N GLN A 41 2.55 1.67 -23.30
CA GLN A 41 1.26 1.09 -23.68
C GLN A 41 1.41 -0.42 -23.73
N SER A 42 1.00 -1.13 -22.67
CA SER A 42 0.99 -2.59 -22.67
C SER A 42 -0.24 -3.16 -22.00
N GLN A 43 -0.68 -4.31 -22.49
CA GLN A 43 -1.78 -5.11 -21.94
C GLN A 43 -1.44 -5.74 -20.58
N SER A 44 -0.18 -5.77 -20.15
CA SER A 44 0.19 -6.34 -18.85
C SER A 44 -0.21 -5.40 -17.71
N ASN A 45 -1.02 -5.91 -16.77
CA ASN A 45 -1.57 -5.12 -15.66
C ASN A 45 -0.60 -4.94 -14.46
N THR A 46 0.72 -4.94 -14.70
CA THR A 46 1.71 -4.73 -13.64
C THR A 46 1.92 -3.24 -13.37
N PRO A 47 1.75 -2.76 -12.13
CA PRO A 47 1.89 -1.34 -11.83
C PRO A 47 3.34 -0.88 -11.95
N VAL A 48 3.51 0.37 -12.38
CA VAL A 48 4.78 1.10 -12.23
C VAL A 48 4.93 1.43 -10.75
N LYS A 49 5.98 0.93 -10.11
CA LYS A 49 6.33 1.24 -8.72
C LYS A 49 7.62 2.05 -8.70
N VAL A 50 7.78 2.83 -7.63
CA VAL A 50 8.95 3.69 -7.42
C VAL A 50 9.45 3.45 -6.00
N SER A 51 10.76 3.27 -5.87
CA SER A 51 11.43 3.10 -4.59
C SER A 51 12.62 4.05 -4.52
N PHE A 52 12.89 4.54 -3.32
CA PHE A 52 13.97 5.49 -3.07
C PHE A 52 14.85 4.99 -1.95
N VAL A 53 16.10 5.46 -1.95
CA VAL A 53 17.04 5.28 -0.85
C VAL A 53 17.96 6.48 -0.80
N SER A 54 18.33 6.87 0.41
CA SER A 54 19.26 7.96 0.69
C SER A 54 20.45 7.35 1.42
N GLN A 55 21.62 7.38 0.81
CA GLN A 55 22.87 6.93 1.43
C GLN A 55 23.65 8.18 1.84
N THR A 56 24.00 8.29 3.12
CA THR A 56 24.80 9.40 3.62
C THR A 56 26.21 8.91 3.90
N ASP A 57 27.16 9.39 3.11
CA ASP A 57 28.57 9.10 3.25
C ASP A 57 29.33 10.37 3.67
N SER A 58 30.64 10.27 3.90
CA SER A 58 31.50 11.41 4.24
C SER A 58 31.47 12.56 3.23
N ASN A 59 31.05 12.28 1.98
CA ASN A 59 31.03 13.23 0.88
C ASN A 59 29.65 13.87 0.65
N GLY A 60 28.65 13.52 1.47
CA GLY A 60 27.28 14.03 1.39
C GLY A 60 26.22 12.93 1.27
N THR A 61 24.96 13.35 1.20
CA THR A 61 23.82 12.46 0.98
C THR A 61 23.58 12.26 -0.51
N GLU A 62 23.64 11.01 -0.96
CA GLU A 62 23.27 10.63 -2.31
C GLU A 62 21.92 9.92 -2.34
N ASP A 63 20.97 10.50 -3.08
CA ASP A 63 19.67 9.89 -3.32
C ASP A 63 19.70 9.01 -4.58
N ARG A 64 19.07 7.84 -4.51
CA ARG A 64 18.84 6.95 -5.64
C ARG A 64 17.35 6.72 -5.82
N ILE A 65 16.94 6.53 -7.07
CA ILE A 65 15.58 6.16 -7.47
C ILE A 65 15.63 4.86 -8.27
N CYS A 66 14.69 3.95 -7.97
CA CYS A 66 14.43 2.75 -8.75
C CYS A 66 12.98 2.72 -9.20
N PHE A 67 12.74 2.45 -10.49
CA PHE A 67 11.38 2.28 -11.01
C PHE A 67 11.35 1.19 -12.10
N ASN A 68 10.21 0.50 -12.19
CA ASN A 68 9.95 -0.52 -13.20
C ASN A 68 8.95 -0.03 -14.25
N VAL A 69 9.17 -0.40 -15.50
CA VAL A 69 8.23 -0.16 -16.60
C VAL A 69 8.14 -1.41 -17.46
N GLY A 70 7.04 -2.14 -17.34
CA GLY A 70 6.86 -3.41 -18.02
C GLY A 70 7.91 -4.44 -17.60
N ARG A 71 8.81 -4.79 -18.52
CA ARG A 71 9.91 -5.76 -18.30
C ARG A 71 11.24 -5.08 -17.96
N GLU A 72 11.28 -3.77 -17.93
CA GLU A 72 12.49 -3.00 -17.68
C GLU A 72 12.50 -2.50 -16.23
N LEU A 73 13.68 -2.53 -15.61
CA LEU A 73 13.95 -1.95 -14.29
C LEU A 73 15.11 -0.96 -14.44
N TYR A 74 14.94 0.23 -13.88
CA TYR A 74 15.92 1.31 -13.97
C TYR A 74 16.33 1.79 -12.59
N VAL A 75 17.63 2.04 -12.41
CA VAL A 75 18.19 2.69 -11.23
C VAL A 75 18.97 3.94 -11.66
N TYR A 76 18.65 5.08 -11.08
CA TYR A 76 19.30 6.37 -11.36
C TYR A 76 19.71 7.09 -10.07
N MET A 77 20.62 8.05 -10.21
CA MET A 77 20.77 9.15 -9.26
C MET A 77 19.49 9.98 -9.22
N TYR A 78 18.92 10.20 -8.04
CA TYR A 78 17.79 11.08 -7.87
C TYR A 78 18.26 12.49 -7.49
N LYS A 79 17.85 13.50 -8.25
CA LYS A 79 18.30 14.89 -8.09
C LYS A 79 17.25 15.81 -7.47
N GLY A 80 16.17 15.27 -6.92
CA GLY A 80 15.10 16.04 -6.28
C GLY A 80 14.51 17.09 -7.22
N THR A 81 14.49 18.34 -6.77
CA THR A 81 13.95 19.49 -7.51
C THR A 81 14.93 20.11 -8.51
N LYS A 82 16.13 19.53 -8.68
CA LYS A 82 17.10 19.92 -9.71
C LYS A 82 16.80 19.16 -11.01
N LYS A 83 17.44 19.57 -12.12
CA LYS A 83 17.36 18.83 -13.39
C LYS A 83 17.72 17.36 -13.17
N ALA A 84 16.88 16.46 -13.67
CA ALA A 84 17.04 15.01 -13.55
C ALA A 84 18.41 14.55 -14.08
N ALA A 85 18.84 13.38 -13.63
CA ALA A 85 20.01 12.71 -14.19
C ALA A 85 19.80 12.44 -15.70
N ASP A 86 20.91 12.26 -16.43
CA ASP A 86 20.86 11.89 -17.84
C ASP A 86 20.18 10.52 -17.99
N LEU A 87 18.96 10.52 -18.54
CA LEU A 87 18.17 9.30 -18.69
C LEU A 87 18.84 8.29 -19.64
N SER A 88 19.77 8.70 -20.50
CA SER A 88 20.52 7.78 -21.36
C SER A 88 21.60 6.98 -20.58
N LYS A 89 21.94 7.39 -19.35
CA LYS A 89 23.01 6.81 -18.53
C LYS A 89 22.49 6.37 -17.15
N PRO A 90 21.67 5.31 -17.09
CA PRO A 90 21.28 4.72 -15.81
C PRO A 90 22.49 4.15 -15.06
N VAL A 91 22.40 4.15 -13.72
CA VAL A 91 23.36 3.43 -12.86
C VAL A 91 23.27 1.93 -13.16
N ASP A 92 22.05 1.40 -13.19
CA ASP A 92 21.76 0.06 -13.67
C ASP A 92 20.47 0.01 -14.50
N LYS A 93 20.46 -0.86 -15.50
CA LYS A 93 19.28 -1.16 -16.32
C LYS A 93 19.18 -2.67 -16.49
N ARG A 94 18.04 -3.24 -16.13
CA ARG A 94 17.76 -4.67 -16.31
C ARG A 94 16.53 -4.89 -17.17
N VAL A 95 16.55 -5.95 -17.98
CA VAL A 95 15.45 -6.35 -18.86
C VAL A 95 15.13 -7.83 -18.62
N TYR A 96 13.88 -8.11 -18.25
CA TYR A 96 13.42 -9.45 -17.88
C TYR A 96 12.64 -10.11 -19.01
N LYS A 97 13.12 -11.24 -19.54
CA LYS A 97 12.54 -11.87 -20.76
C LYS A 97 11.30 -12.76 -20.51
N GLY A 98 11.04 -13.18 -19.27
CA GLY A 98 9.97 -14.15 -18.94
C GLY A 98 9.02 -13.76 -17.81
N THR A 99 9.29 -12.65 -17.12
CA THR A 99 8.49 -12.20 -15.97
C THR A 99 8.58 -10.69 -15.84
N TYR A 100 7.63 -10.09 -15.12
CA TYR A 100 7.51 -8.65 -14.95
C TYR A 100 7.84 -8.27 -13.50
N PRO A 101 8.72 -7.28 -13.26
CA PRO A 101 8.82 -6.68 -11.93
C PRO A 101 7.48 -6.09 -11.49
N THR A 102 7.11 -6.33 -10.24
CA THR A 102 5.82 -5.95 -9.66
C THR A 102 5.95 -4.96 -8.50
N CYS A 103 7.03 -5.10 -7.72
CA CYS A 103 7.38 -4.26 -6.60
C CYS A 103 8.88 -4.46 -6.29
N HIS A 104 9.45 -3.54 -5.52
CA HIS A 104 10.87 -3.54 -5.21
C HIS A 104 11.15 -2.66 -3.99
N ASP A 105 12.19 -2.98 -3.24
CA ASP A 105 12.53 -2.27 -2.00
C ASP A 105 14.04 -2.25 -1.79
N PHE A 106 14.56 -1.05 -1.50
CA PHE A 106 15.96 -0.88 -1.16
C PHE A 106 16.20 -1.28 0.29
N HIS A 107 17.36 -1.84 0.56
CA HIS A 107 17.79 -2.06 1.93
C HIS A 107 17.98 -0.69 2.62
N PRO A 108 17.45 -0.50 3.84
CA PRO A 108 17.40 0.82 4.49
C PRO A 108 18.78 1.32 4.96
N SER A 109 19.71 0.41 5.24
CA SER A 109 21.06 0.75 5.68
C SER A 109 22.08 0.50 4.56
N PRO A 110 23.13 1.34 4.44
CA PRO A 110 24.21 1.08 3.50
C PRO A 110 24.93 -0.22 3.88
N THR A 111 25.37 -0.99 2.87
CA THR A 111 26.22 -2.15 3.16
C THR A 111 27.64 -1.66 3.52
N PRO A 112 28.35 -2.35 4.43
CA PRO A 112 29.70 -1.95 4.84
C PRO A 112 30.69 -1.84 3.67
N GLU A 113 30.44 -2.58 2.60
CA GLU A 113 31.30 -2.64 1.41
C GLU A 113 30.89 -1.65 0.30
N GLY A 114 30.02 -0.67 0.60
CA GLY A 114 29.57 0.34 -0.37
C GLY A 114 28.62 -0.19 -1.46
N GLY A 115 28.07 -1.38 -1.30
CA GLY A 115 27.03 -1.96 -2.17
C GLY A 115 25.63 -1.44 -1.83
N LEU A 116 24.73 -1.54 -2.81
CA LEU A 116 23.34 -1.11 -2.68
C LEU A 116 22.39 -2.29 -2.90
N LEU A 117 21.84 -2.85 -1.83
CA LEU A 117 20.95 -4.01 -1.96
C LEU A 117 19.54 -3.58 -2.36
N LEU A 118 19.02 -4.24 -3.41
CA LEU A 118 17.68 -4.02 -3.93
C LEU A 118 16.97 -5.36 -4.11
N LEU A 119 15.83 -5.53 -3.44
CA LEU A 119 14.92 -6.64 -3.68
C LEU A 119 13.94 -6.30 -4.80
N VAL A 120 13.64 -7.26 -5.66
CA VAL A 120 12.70 -7.13 -6.78
C VAL A 120 11.78 -8.33 -6.81
N GLY A 121 10.46 -8.11 -6.74
CA GLY A 121 9.43 -9.13 -6.78
C GLY A 121 8.80 -9.24 -8.15
N PHE A 122 8.40 -10.45 -8.55
CA PHE A 122 8.00 -10.73 -9.92
C PHE A 122 6.58 -11.28 -10.06
N SER A 123 6.02 -11.13 -11.26
CA SER A 123 4.67 -11.60 -11.62
C SER A 123 4.47 -13.11 -11.55
N ALA A 124 5.56 -13.89 -11.59
CA ALA A 124 5.50 -15.35 -11.48
C ALA A 124 5.83 -15.89 -10.07
N GLY A 125 5.97 -14.99 -9.09
CA GLY A 125 6.17 -15.33 -7.68
C GLY A 125 7.64 -15.38 -7.23
N GLN A 126 8.60 -15.17 -8.13
CA GLN A 126 10.00 -15.09 -7.76
C GLN A 126 10.32 -13.77 -7.05
N VAL A 127 11.43 -13.78 -6.31
CA VAL A 127 12.08 -12.58 -5.79
C VAL A 127 13.57 -12.64 -6.16
N GLN A 128 14.14 -11.52 -6.58
CA GLN A 128 15.56 -11.38 -6.88
C GLN A 128 16.17 -10.33 -5.96
N LEU A 129 17.30 -10.66 -5.34
CA LEU A 129 18.18 -9.72 -4.67
C LEU A 129 19.32 -9.35 -5.61
N ILE A 130 19.48 -8.05 -5.86
CA ILE A 130 20.51 -7.51 -6.74
C ILE A 130 21.29 -6.39 -6.06
N ASP A 131 22.52 -6.16 -6.52
CA ASP A 131 23.27 -4.94 -6.24
C ASP A 131 23.40 -4.12 -7.54
N PRO A 132 22.67 -2.99 -7.71
CA PRO A 132 22.76 -2.16 -8.92
C PRO A 132 24.11 -1.45 -9.10
N ILE A 133 24.89 -1.27 -8.02
CA ILE A 133 26.19 -0.57 -8.06
C ILE A 133 27.28 -1.57 -8.44
N LYS A 134 27.40 -2.66 -7.67
CA LYS A 134 28.45 -3.67 -7.89
C LYS A 134 28.13 -4.61 -9.04
N LYS A 135 26.84 -4.86 -9.32
CA LYS A 135 26.33 -5.71 -10.41
C LYS A 135 26.72 -7.19 -10.37
N GLU A 136 27.52 -7.62 -9.39
CA GLU A 136 27.92 -9.02 -9.20
C GLU A 136 26.88 -9.84 -8.44
N LEU A 137 26.18 -9.23 -7.47
CA LEU A 137 25.19 -9.92 -6.67
C LEU A 137 23.89 -10.12 -7.46
N SER A 138 23.47 -11.38 -7.60
CA SER A 138 22.16 -11.77 -8.13
C SER A 138 21.71 -13.08 -7.49
N ARG A 139 20.93 -13.01 -6.40
CA ARG A 139 20.32 -14.18 -5.76
C ARG A 139 18.84 -14.27 -6.11
N LEU A 140 18.36 -15.48 -6.40
CA LEU A 140 16.95 -15.75 -6.69
C LEU A 140 16.33 -16.56 -5.56
N TYR A 141 15.13 -16.16 -5.15
CA TYR A 141 14.29 -16.85 -4.19
C TYR A 141 13.01 -17.31 -4.91
N ASN A 142 12.53 -18.50 -4.54
CA ASN A 142 11.37 -19.13 -5.17
C ASN A 142 11.50 -19.30 -6.70
N ASP A 143 12.71 -19.52 -7.21
CA ASP A 143 12.99 -19.64 -8.66
C ASP A 143 12.19 -20.77 -9.31
N GLU A 144 12.13 -21.93 -8.66
CA GLU A 144 11.36 -23.11 -9.09
C GLU A 144 9.83 -22.97 -8.85
N ARG A 145 9.38 -21.86 -8.26
CA ARG A 145 7.95 -21.58 -7.98
C ARG A 145 7.27 -22.66 -7.13
N LEU A 146 8.03 -23.25 -6.21
CA LEU A 146 7.57 -24.30 -5.29
C LEU A 146 6.96 -23.75 -4.00
N ILE A 147 7.26 -22.50 -3.64
CA ILE A 147 6.75 -21.85 -2.42
C ILE A 147 5.38 -21.24 -2.70
N ASP A 148 5.30 -20.38 -3.72
CA ASP A 148 4.07 -19.79 -4.24
C ASP A 148 4.20 -19.55 -5.76
N LYS A 149 3.12 -19.73 -6.51
CA LYS A 149 3.09 -19.60 -7.97
C LYS A 149 2.48 -18.27 -8.44
N THR A 150 1.81 -17.57 -7.54
CA THR A 150 1.09 -16.31 -7.80
C THR A 150 2.04 -15.12 -7.71
N ARG A 151 1.66 -14.01 -8.37
CA ARG A 151 2.47 -12.80 -8.41
C ARG A 151 2.79 -12.28 -7.02
N VAL A 152 4.00 -11.76 -6.85
CA VAL A 152 4.34 -10.91 -5.70
C VAL A 152 3.55 -9.60 -5.82
N THR A 153 2.99 -9.12 -4.72
CA THR A 153 2.17 -7.90 -4.68
C THR A 153 2.88 -6.76 -3.97
N CYS A 154 3.46 -7.04 -2.80
CA CYS A 154 4.33 -6.14 -2.04
C CYS A 154 5.49 -6.93 -1.42
N LEU A 155 6.65 -6.29 -1.27
CA LEU A 155 7.78 -6.81 -0.52
C LEU A 155 8.48 -5.66 0.21
N LYS A 156 9.04 -5.95 1.38
CA LYS A 156 9.82 -5.00 2.18
C LYS A 156 10.90 -5.71 2.98
N TRP A 157 12.03 -5.04 3.18
CA TRP A 157 12.98 -5.42 4.22
C TRP A 157 12.33 -5.30 5.60
N LEU A 158 12.68 -6.19 6.52
CA LEU A 158 12.21 -6.08 7.90
C LEU A 158 12.95 -4.92 8.58
N PRO A 159 12.26 -3.94 9.18
CA PRO A 159 12.96 -2.80 9.79
C PRO A 159 13.86 -3.19 10.97
N ASN A 160 13.53 -4.29 11.67
CA ASN A 160 14.28 -4.81 12.82
C ASN A 160 15.35 -5.85 12.43
N SER A 161 15.56 -6.13 11.14
CA SER A 161 16.53 -7.14 10.72
C SER A 161 17.21 -6.77 9.40
N PRO A 162 18.55 -6.72 9.36
CA PRO A 162 19.29 -6.37 8.15
C PRO A 162 19.36 -7.52 7.13
N THR A 163 18.85 -8.70 7.46
CA THR A 163 18.99 -9.91 6.61
C THR A 163 17.66 -10.56 6.28
N MET A 164 16.55 -10.06 6.82
CA MET A 164 15.23 -10.65 6.59
C MET A 164 14.37 -9.70 5.79
N PHE A 165 13.51 -10.28 4.96
CA PHE A 165 12.51 -9.54 4.21
C PHE A 165 11.19 -10.31 4.17
N LEU A 166 10.11 -9.55 4.05
CA LEU A 166 8.74 -10.04 4.00
C LEU A 166 8.21 -9.87 2.58
N VAL A 167 7.51 -10.88 2.08
CA VAL A 167 6.98 -10.93 0.71
C VAL A 167 5.52 -11.34 0.75
N SER A 168 4.66 -10.56 0.11
CA SER A 168 3.24 -10.87 -0.06
C SER A 168 2.91 -11.31 -1.48
N HIS A 169 1.92 -12.18 -1.59
CA HIS A 169 1.49 -12.77 -2.84
C HIS A 169 -0.01 -12.60 -3.07
N ALA A 170 -0.40 -12.63 -4.34
CA ALA A 170 -1.81 -12.59 -4.74
C ALA A 170 -2.63 -13.83 -4.31
N SER A 171 -1.98 -14.85 -3.74
CA SER A 171 -2.62 -15.99 -3.08
C SER A 171 -3.21 -15.67 -1.69
N GLY A 172 -2.98 -14.45 -1.16
CA GLY A 172 -3.35 -14.10 0.22
C GLY A 172 -2.29 -14.49 1.25
N GLN A 173 -1.08 -14.81 0.79
CA GLN A 173 -0.02 -15.34 1.64
C GLN A 173 1.15 -14.38 1.77
N LEU A 174 1.79 -14.44 2.93
CA LEU A 174 2.96 -13.70 3.34
C LEU A 174 4.06 -14.69 3.70
N TYR A 175 5.28 -14.45 3.23
CA TYR A 175 6.42 -15.31 3.50
C TYR A 175 7.59 -14.49 4.03
N VAL A 176 8.19 -14.99 5.11
CA VAL A 176 9.42 -14.42 5.67
C VAL A 176 10.61 -15.16 5.08
N TYR A 177 11.50 -14.42 4.44
CA TYR A 177 12.75 -14.92 3.89
C TYR A 177 13.93 -14.34 4.65
N LYS A 178 15.04 -15.07 4.62
CA LYS A 178 16.35 -14.62 5.09
C LYS A 178 17.35 -14.66 3.93
N GLU A 179 18.13 -13.60 3.77
CA GLU A 179 19.01 -13.38 2.62
C GLU A 179 20.04 -14.50 2.41
N ASP A 180 20.61 -15.01 3.49
CA ASP A 180 21.69 -16.01 3.51
C ASP A 180 21.18 -17.45 3.37
N LEU A 181 19.86 -17.69 3.45
CA LEU A 181 19.29 -19.03 3.38
C LEU A 181 18.84 -19.39 1.96
N PRO A 182 19.14 -20.62 1.48
CA PRO A 182 18.65 -21.09 0.19
C PRO A 182 17.16 -21.50 0.26
N CYS A 183 16.49 -21.50 -0.89
CA CYS A 183 15.19 -22.17 -1.04
C CYS A 183 15.39 -23.70 -1.19
N GLY A 184 14.38 -24.49 -0.81
CA GLY A 184 14.39 -25.94 -1.03
C GLY A 184 14.07 -26.32 -2.48
N SER A 185 14.53 -27.51 -2.91
CA SER A 185 14.21 -28.12 -4.22
C SER A 185 12.91 -28.92 -4.23
N THR A 186 12.15 -28.89 -3.12
CA THR A 186 10.84 -29.53 -2.99
C THR A 186 9.89 -28.56 -2.29
N PRO A 187 8.57 -28.67 -2.51
CA PRO A 187 7.59 -27.84 -1.81
C PRO A 187 7.80 -27.88 -0.29
N PRO A 188 7.84 -26.72 0.40
CA PRO A 188 8.04 -26.69 1.85
C PRO A 188 6.90 -27.39 2.60
N HIS A 189 7.25 -28.11 3.65
CA HIS A 189 6.28 -28.76 4.53
C HIS A 189 6.01 -27.85 5.73
N TYR A 190 4.75 -27.45 5.89
CA TYR A 190 4.33 -26.47 6.88
C TYR A 190 3.72 -27.14 8.12
N GLN A 191 4.03 -26.60 9.29
CA GLN A 191 3.38 -26.94 10.56
C GLN A 191 2.72 -25.69 11.12
N LEU A 192 1.49 -25.83 11.63
CA LEU A 192 0.77 -24.71 12.24
C LEU A 192 1.55 -24.19 13.46
N PHE A 193 1.83 -22.90 13.46
CA PHE A 193 2.50 -22.19 14.54
C PHE A 193 1.49 -21.38 15.35
N LYS A 194 0.57 -20.68 14.67
CA LYS A 194 -0.45 -19.85 15.29
C LYS A 194 -1.69 -19.75 14.42
N GLN A 195 -2.86 -19.64 15.05
CA GLN A 195 -4.12 -19.43 14.36
C GLN A 195 -4.93 -18.39 15.10
N GLY A 196 -5.64 -17.54 14.35
CA GLY A 196 -6.57 -16.57 14.91
C GLY A 196 -7.67 -16.24 13.91
N GLU A 197 -8.44 -15.20 14.21
CA GLU A 197 -9.57 -14.79 13.38
C GLU A 197 -9.10 -14.29 12.01
N GLY A 198 -9.42 -15.04 10.96
CA GLY A 198 -9.08 -14.66 9.58
C GLY A 198 -7.58 -14.69 9.27
N PHE A 199 -6.77 -15.41 10.05
CA PHE A 199 -5.37 -15.66 9.70
C PHE A 199 -4.81 -16.96 10.31
N SER A 200 -3.73 -17.46 9.71
CA SER A 200 -2.96 -18.59 10.25
C SER A 200 -1.48 -18.43 9.90
N VAL A 201 -0.61 -18.74 10.85
CA VAL A 201 0.85 -18.69 10.67
C VAL A 201 1.41 -20.09 10.80
N PHE A 202 2.31 -20.43 9.91
CA PHE A 202 2.97 -21.71 9.81
C PHE A 202 4.48 -21.53 9.83
N THR A 203 5.19 -22.50 10.41
CA THR A 203 6.65 -22.64 10.30
C THR A 203 6.99 -23.77 9.34
N CYS A 204 8.19 -23.73 8.78
CA CYS A 204 8.69 -24.78 7.88
C CYS A 204 9.34 -25.92 8.69
N LYS A 205 8.88 -27.16 8.49
CA LYS A 205 9.46 -28.35 9.13
C LYS A 205 10.57 -28.92 8.24
N THR A 206 11.82 -28.60 8.55
CA THR A 206 12.99 -29.05 7.79
C THR A 206 14.11 -29.55 8.68
N LYS A 207 14.93 -30.48 8.15
CA LYS A 207 16.16 -30.95 8.84
C LYS A 207 17.26 -29.89 8.89
N SER A 208 17.26 -28.96 7.93
CA SER A 208 18.18 -27.82 7.84
C SER A 208 17.39 -26.55 7.61
N THR A 209 17.76 -25.46 8.28
CA THR A 209 17.08 -24.16 8.14
C THR A 209 17.18 -23.67 6.69
N ARG A 210 16.03 -23.42 6.07
CA ARG A 210 15.91 -22.99 4.67
C ARG A 210 14.74 -22.01 4.54
N ASN A 211 14.73 -21.27 3.45
CA ASN A 211 13.60 -20.43 3.11
C ASN A 211 12.42 -21.26 2.57
N PRO A 212 11.17 -20.86 2.87
CA PRO A 212 10.76 -19.73 3.72
C PRO A 212 10.77 -20.08 5.21
N LEU A 213 11.01 -19.08 6.09
CA LEU A 213 11.02 -19.25 7.55
C LEU A 213 9.61 -19.38 8.12
N TYR A 214 8.73 -18.46 7.73
CA TYR A 214 7.33 -18.44 8.11
C TYR A 214 6.46 -18.29 6.87
N ARG A 215 5.27 -18.87 6.93
CA ARG A 215 4.18 -18.69 5.99
C ARG A 215 2.95 -18.21 6.74
N TRP A 216 2.47 -17.03 6.41
CA TRP A 216 1.27 -16.43 6.95
C TRP A 216 0.18 -16.52 5.87
N VAL A 217 -0.99 -17.01 6.23
CA VAL A 217 -2.19 -17.04 5.39
C VAL A 217 -3.14 -16.00 5.97
N ILE A 218 -3.48 -14.98 5.18
CA ILE A 218 -4.27 -13.83 5.63
C ILE A 218 -5.58 -13.78 4.84
N GLY A 219 -6.70 -13.92 5.55
CA GLY A 219 -8.04 -13.75 4.99
C GLY A 219 -8.31 -14.62 3.77
N GLU A 220 -9.16 -14.08 2.89
CA GLU A 220 -9.48 -14.68 1.60
C GLU A 220 -9.10 -13.74 0.44
N GLY A 221 -8.67 -14.34 -0.67
CA GLY A 221 -8.26 -13.59 -1.87
C GLY A 221 -6.85 -12.99 -1.77
N ALA A 222 -6.55 -12.07 -2.68
CA ALA A 222 -5.22 -11.49 -2.80
C ALA A 222 -4.88 -10.56 -1.64
N LEU A 223 -3.64 -10.61 -1.16
CA LEU A 223 -3.08 -9.58 -0.31
C LEU A 223 -2.45 -8.50 -1.21
N HIS A 224 -2.97 -7.28 -1.18
CA HIS A 224 -2.54 -6.23 -2.12
C HIS A 224 -1.34 -5.47 -1.62
N GLU A 225 -1.35 -5.08 -0.34
CA GLU A 225 -0.26 -4.32 0.27
C GLU A 225 -0.15 -4.64 1.77
N PHE A 226 1.06 -4.49 2.29
CA PHE A 226 1.31 -4.45 3.71
C PHE A 226 2.28 -3.31 4.04
N ALA A 227 2.21 -2.80 5.26
CA ALA A 227 3.08 -1.73 5.74
C ALA A 227 3.45 -1.98 7.21
N PHE A 228 4.75 -1.87 7.52
CA PHE A 228 5.22 -1.85 8.90
C PHE A 228 4.95 -0.50 9.54
N SER A 229 4.60 -0.50 10.83
CA SER A 229 4.55 0.71 11.65
C SER A 229 5.93 1.36 11.76
N PRO A 230 6.02 2.68 11.99
CA PRO A 230 7.29 3.37 12.21
C PRO A 230 8.12 2.78 13.36
N CYS A 231 7.48 2.24 14.39
CA CYS A 231 8.14 1.57 15.52
C CYS A 231 8.55 0.11 15.23
N ALA A 232 8.36 -0.37 13.99
CA ALA A 232 8.72 -1.70 13.50
C ALA A 232 8.09 -2.91 14.21
N ARG A 233 7.14 -2.71 15.13
CA ARG A 233 6.50 -3.79 15.90
C ARG A 233 5.14 -4.23 15.35
N HIS A 234 4.50 -3.40 14.53
CA HIS A 234 3.17 -3.67 14.01
C HIS A 234 3.18 -3.77 12.48
N LEU A 235 2.29 -4.60 11.96
CA LEU A 235 2.13 -4.86 10.52
C LEU A 235 0.67 -4.62 10.14
N ALA A 236 0.43 -3.67 9.25
CA ALA A 236 -0.87 -3.46 8.60
C ALA A 236 -0.91 -4.24 7.29
N THR A 237 -2.04 -4.87 6.99
CA THR A 237 -2.25 -5.64 5.76
C THR A 237 -3.60 -5.33 5.14
N ALA A 238 -3.63 -5.08 3.83
CA ALA A 238 -4.83 -4.77 3.06
C ALA A 238 -5.11 -5.88 2.04
N SER A 239 -6.30 -6.49 2.11
CA SER A 239 -6.68 -7.66 1.32
C SER A 239 -7.94 -7.47 0.48
N GLN A 240 -8.08 -8.32 -0.55
CA GLN A 240 -9.19 -8.36 -1.49
C GLN A 240 -10.55 -8.67 -0.83
N ASP A 241 -10.56 -9.37 0.31
CA ASP A 241 -11.77 -9.61 1.11
C ASP A 241 -12.33 -8.33 1.78
N GLY A 242 -11.66 -7.20 1.62
CA GLY A 242 -12.07 -5.89 2.14
C GLY A 242 -11.61 -5.62 3.56
N PHE A 243 -10.75 -6.47 4.15
CA PHE A 243 -10.29 -6.27 5.51
C PHE A 243 -8.89 -5.63 5.57
N LEU A 244 -8.75 -4.66 6.48
CA LEU A 244 -7.49 -4.17 6.99
C LEU A 244 -7.23 -4.89 8.31
N ARG A 245 -6.15 -5.66 8.36
CA ARG A 245 -5.73 -6.39 9.56
C ARG A 245 -4.43 -5.81 10.09
N ILE A 246 -4.43 -5.50 11.38
CA ILE A 246 -3.28 -4.95 12.10
C ILE A 246 -2.75 -6.01 13.04
N PHE A 247 -1.51 -6.43 12.86
CA PHE A 247 -0.84 -7.44 13.66
C PHE A 247 0.23 -6.83 14.55
N ASN A 248 0.46 -7.45 15.72
CA ASN A 248 1.75 -7.39 16.38
C ASN A 248 2.67 -8.38 15.65
N TYR A 249 3.75 -7.89 15.06
CA TYR A 249 4.62 -8.70 14.21
C TYR A 249 5.44 -9.71 15.03
N ASP A 250 5.96 -9.30 16.19
CA ASP A 250 6.83 -10.13 17.02
C ASP A 250 6.06 -11.29 17.67
N THR A 251 4.86 -11.00 18.19
CA THR A 251 4.00 -12.01 18.82
C THR A 251 3.08 -12.73 17.83
N MET A 252 2.96 -12.21 16.60
CA MET A 252 2.08 -12.73 15.55
C MET A 252 0.59 -12.75 15.96
N ASP A 253 0.17 -11.75 16.74
CA ASP A 253 -1.22 -11.57 17.21
C ASP A 253 -1.98 -10.52 16.41
N LEU A 254 -3.27 -10.76 16.18
CA LEU A 254 -4.17 -9.75 15.61
C LEU A 254 -4.55 -8.72 16.68
N ILE A 255 -4.28 -7.45 16.41
CA ILE A 255 -4.57 -6.31 17.30
C ILE A 255 -5.90 -5.65 16.93
N GLY A 256 -6.16 -5.51 15.63
CA GLY A 256 -7.28 -4.75 15.10
C GLY A 256 -7.72 -5.26 13.73
N LEU A 257 -9.03 -5.17 13.50
CA LEU A 257 -9.70 -5.61 12.28
C LEU A 257 -10.66 -4.51 11.84
N VAL A 258 -10.53 -4.08 10.60
CA VAL A 258 -11.41 -3.09 9.97
C VAL A 258 -11.86 -3.64 8.64
N ARG A 259 -13.10 -3.37 8.26
CA ARG A 259 -13.63 -3.73 6.95
C ARG A 259 -13.99 -2.48 6.15
N SER A 260 -13.70 -2.50 4.86
CA SER A 260 -14.16 -1.53 3.87
C SER A 260 -15.69 -1.45 3.87
N TYR A 261 -16.24 -0.36 3.33
CA TYR A 261 -17.68 -0.25 3.18
C TYR A 261 -18.19 -1.25 2.14
N PHE A 262 -17.44 -1.40 1.05
CA PHE A 262 -17.61 -2.44 0.04
C PHE A 262 -16.29 -2.73 -0.68
N GLY A 263 -16.18 -3.88 -1.34
CA GLY A 263 -15.00 -4.24 -2.14
C GLY A 263 -13.72 -4.48 -1.34
N GLY A 264 -12.62 -4.73 -2.05
CA GLY A 264 -11.28 -4.96 -1.48
C GLY A 264 -10.58 -3.69 -1.02
N LEU A 265 -9.63 -3.83 -0.08
CA LEU A 265 -8.68 -2.75 0.25
C LEU A 265 -7.38 -2.96 -0.54
N LEU A 266 -6.94 -1.94 -1.26
CA LEU A 266 -5.86 -2.03 -2.24
C LEU A 266 -4.52 -1.51 -1.72
N CYS A 267 -4.55 -0.52 -0.83
CA CYS A 267 -3.34 0.13 -0.32
C CYS A 267 -3.47 0.51 1.15
N THR A 268 -2.33 0.63 1.84
CA THR A 268 -2.29 1.05 3.24
C THR A 268 -0.99 1.73 3.64
N CYS A 269 -1.06 2.69 4.57
CA CYS A 269 0.11 3.33 5.16
C CYS A 269 -0.13 3.73 6.62
N TRP A 270 0.97 3.87 7.38
CA TRP A 270 0.95 4.35 8.76
C TRP A 270 1.24 5.84 8.82
N SER A 271 0.68 6.52 9.82
CA SER A 271 1.13 7.85 10.22
C SER A 271 2.58 7.80 10.72
N PRO A 272 3.35 8.90 10.62
CA PRO A 272 4.76 8.92 11.01
C PRO A 272 4.98 8.62 12.50
N ASP A 273 4.01 8.98 13.36
CA ASP A 273 4.01 8.66 14.78
C ASP A 273 3.40 7.29 15.13
N GLY A 274 2.87 6.57 14.13
CA GLY A 274 2.26 5.24 14.29
C GLY A 274 0.89 5.22 14.98
N LYS A 275 0.24 6.37 15.19
CA LYS A 275 -1.08 6.43 15.85
C LYS A 275 -2.26 6.13 14.91
N TYR A 276 -2.09 6.35 13.61
CA TYR A 276 -3.15 6.16 12.62
C TYR A 276 -2.69 5.26 11.48
N VAL A 277 -3.65 4.55 10.90
CA VAL A 277 -3.48 3.78 9.66
C VAL A 277 -4.51 4.27 8.66
N VAL A 278 -4.08 4.55 7.44
CA VAL A 278 -4.96 4.88 6.32
C VAL A 278 -4.99 3.70 5.36
N ALA A 279 -6.16 3.40 4.83
CA ALA A 279 -6.34 2.42 3.76
C ALA A 279 -7.19 3.02 2.62
N GLY A 280 -6.88 2.65 1.39
CA GLY A 280 -7.67 2.98 0.20
C GLY A 280 -8.23 1.72 -0.45
N GLY A 281 -9.44 1.78 -0.99
CA GLY A 281 -10.17 0.60 -1.48
C GLY A 281 -10.83 0.72 -2.84
N GLU A 282 -11.56 -0.34 -3.18
CA GLU A 282 -12.43 -0.46 -4.36
C GLU A 282 -13.78 0.28 -4.19
N ASP A 283 -14.06 0.80 -2.99
CA ASP A 283 -15.21 1.64 -2.67
C ASP A 283 -14.95 3.14 -2.94
N ASP A 284 -13.83 3.48 -3.59
CA ASP A 284 -13.38 4.85 -3.89
C ASP A 284 -13.10 5.71 -2.65
N LEU A 285 -13.11 5.11 -1.46
CA LEU A 285 -12.92 5.78 -0.18
C LEU A 285 -11.49 5.62 0.32
N VAL A 286 -11.06 6.61 1.10
CA VAL A 286 -9.97 6.46 2.06
C VAL A 286 -10.56 6.25 3.46
N THR A 287 -10.07 5.26 4.20
CA THR A 287 -10.51 4.96 5.56
C THR A 287 -9.38 5.24 6.54
N VAL A 288 -9.66 6.02 7.58
CA VAL A 288 -8.70 6.38 8.63
C VAL A 288 -9.05 5.61 9.89
N TRP A 289 -8.09 4.85 10.41
CA TRP A 289 -8.25 4.02 11.60
C TRP A 289 -7.26 4.45 12.69
N SER A 290 -7.76 4.59 13.92
CA SER A 290 -6.94 4.91 15.09
C SER A 290 -6.42 3.64 15.75
N PHE A 291 -5.10 3.56 15.91
CA PHE A 291 -4.42 2.45 16.57
C PHE A 291 -4.71 2.41 18.07
N GLN A 292 -4.80 3.57 18.72
CA GLN A 292 -5.09 3.67 20.15
C GLN A 292 -6.53 3.29 20.48
N ASP A 293 -7.50 3.80 19.71
CA ASP A 293 -8.92 3.55 19.94
C ASP A 293 -9.41 2.24 19.30
N LYS A 294 -8.63 1.65 18.41
CA LYS A 294 -8.95 0.46 17.62
C LYS A 294 -10.25 0.58 16.81
N ARG A 295 -10.53 1.76 16.26
CA ARG A 295 -11.76 2.03 15.48
C ARG A 295 -11.52 2.94 14.29
N VAL A 296 -12.45 2.92 13.34
CA VAL A 296 -12.50 3.90 12.25
C VAL A 296 -12.85 5.27 12.84
N VAL A 297 -12.05 6.28 12.53
CA VAL A 297 -12.22 7.65 13.03
C VAL A 297 -12.68 8.62 11.94
N ALA A 298 -12.46 8.30 10.67
CA ALA A 298 -12.96 9.09 9.55
C ALA A 298 -12.94 8.27 8.26
N ARG A 299 -13.73 8.68 7.28
CA ARG A 299 -13.62 8.24 5.88
C ARG A 299 -13.53 9.45 4.97
N GLY A 300 -12.80 9.39 3.87
CA GLY A 300 -12.69 10.47 2.90
C GLY A 300 -13.31 10.08 1.57
N GLN A 301 -14.16 10.96 1.04
CA GLN A 301 -14.77 10.81 -0.28
C GLN A 301 -14.25 11.90 -1.22
N GLY A 302 -13.72 11.50 -2.36
CA GLY A 302 -13.11 12.44 -3.30
C GLY A 302 -12.65 11.81 -4.61
N HIS A 303 -12.21 10.56 -4.56
CA HIS A 303 -11.90 9.79 -5.76
C HIS A 303 -13.17 9.36 -6.50
N ARG A 304 -13.03 9.14 -7.81
CA ARG A 304 -14.09 8.65 -8.71
C ARG A 304 -13.84 7.22 -9.23
N SER A 305 -12.82 6.57 -8.67
CA SER A 305 -12.43 5.20 -8.96
C SER A 305 -11.47 4.72 -7.86
N TRP A 306 -11.02 3.48 -7.98
CA TRP A 306 -10.31 2.78 -6.92
C TRP A 306 -9.04 3.50 -6.48
N VAL A 307 -8.83 3.57 -5.17
CA VAL A 307 -7.65 4.21 -4.57
C VAL A 307 -6.47 3.24 -4.61
N GLN A 308 -5.40 3.63 -5.32
CA GLN A 308 -4.25 2.75 -5.60
C GLN A 308 -3.02 3.03 -4.73
N GLY A 309 -2.93 4.21 -4.12
CA GLY A 309 -1.84 4.55 -3.23
C GLY A 309 -2.26 5.58 -2.20
N VAL A 310 -1.77 5.40 -0.97
CA VAL A 310 -1.95 6.32 0.14
C VAL A 310 -0.60 6.54 0.82
N ALA A 311 -0.32 7.77 1.25
CA ALA A 311 0.93 8.09 1.94
C ALA A 311 0.72 9.26 2.90
N PHE A 312 1.26 9.16 4.12
CA PHE A 312 1.35 10.31 5.02
C PHE A 312 2.50 11.23 4.61
N ASP A 313 2.31 12.53 4.81
CA ASP A 313 3.34 13.54 4.63
C ASP A 313 4.07 13.80 5.94
N GLY A 314 5.08 12.98 6.23
CA GLY A 314 5.89 13.12 7.46
C GLY A 314 6.78 14.36 7.50
N CYS A 315 6.95 15.08 6.39
CA CYS A 315 7.82 16.25 6.34
C CYS A 315 7.18 17.49 6.98
N LEU A 316 5.85 17.53 7.08
CA LEU A 316 5.12 18.65 7.68
C LEU A 316 5.03 18.55 9.21
N GLU A 317 5.27 17.38 9.80
CA GLU A 317 5.23 17.20 11.27
C GLU A 317 6.46 17.78 11.98
N GLY A 318 7.61 17.89 11.29
CA GLY A 318 8.86 18.40 11.86
C GLY A 318 8.91 19.91 12.12
N ASN A 319 7.96 20.69 11.56
CA ASN A 319 7.92 22.14 11.74
C ASN A 319 7.24 22.59 13.05
N ASN A 320 6.64 21.67 13.82
CA ASN A 320 6.07 21.97 15.13
C ASN A 320 7.10 21.92 16.28
N ALA A 321 8.40 22.08 15.97
CA ALA A 321 9.47 22.19 16.96
C ALA A 321 9.48 23.52 17.75
N SER A 322 8.65 24.50 17.36
CA SER A 322 8.26 25.57 18.27
C SER A 322 7.23 25.00 19.23
N GLY A 323 7.58 24.86 20.51
CA GLY A 323 6.74 24.27 21.57
C GLY A 323 5.44 25.02 21.91
N ASP A 324 4.74 25.56 20.92
CA ASP A 324 3.35 26.00 21.06
C ASP A 324 2.43 24.81 20.79
N CYS A 325 1.81 24.32 21.85
CA CYS A 325 0.91 23.17 21.86
C CYS A 325 -0.46 23.53 21.25
N ARG A 326 -0.54 23.79 19.94
CA ARG A 326 -1.83 24.09 19.30
C ARG A 326 -2.00 23.37 17.97
N ASP A 327 -2.79 22.31 18.04
CA ASP A 327 -3.40 21.54 16.95
C ASP A 327 -2.50 20.46 16.31
N THR A 328 -2.64 19.20 16.76
CA THR A 328 -2.02 18.06 16.08
C THR A 328 -2.77 17.79 14.77
N SER A 329 -2.30 18.35 13.66
CA SER A 329 -2.85 18.09 12.33
C SER A 329 -1.97 17.13 11.53
N TYR A 330 -2.56 16.10 10.94
CA TYR A 330 -1.85 15.21 10.01
C TYR A 330 -2.22 15.55 8.57
N ARG A 331 -1.26 15.44 7.66
CA ARG A 331 -1.53 15.42 6.23
C ARG A 331 -1.24 14.05 5.64
N PHE A 332 -2.16 13.57 4.81
CA PHE A 332 -1.90 12.43 3.94
C PHE A 332 -2.42 12.73 2.54
N GLY A 333 -1.89 12.01 1.55
CA GLY A 333 -2.34 12.05 0.18
C GLY A 333 -2.82 10.69 -0.28
N SER A 334 -3.65 10.69 -1.31
CA SER A 334 -4.07 9.49 -2.02
C SER A 334 -4.08 9.70 -3.53
N VAL A 335 -3.83 8.63 -4.27
CA VAL A 335 -3.88 8.61 -5.72
C VAL A 335 -4.72 7.43 -6.21
N GLY A 336 -5.49 7.66 -7.28
CA GLY A 336 -6.48 6.70 -7.76
C GLY A 336 -6.34 6.30 -9.22
N GLN A 337 -7.14 5.30 -9.61
CA GLN A 337 -7.32 4.92 -11.01
C GLN A 337 -8.03 5.99 -11.84
N ASP A 338 -8.69 6.92 -11.17
CA ASP A 338 -9.31 8.11 -11.74
C ASP A 338 -8.30 9.17 -12.19
N THR A 339 -7.00 8.89 -12.10
CA THR A 339 -5.88 9.79 -12.49
C THR A 339 -5.74 11.04 -11.61
N GLN A 340 -6.41 11.02 -10.44
CA GLN A 340 -6.46 12.16 -9.53
C GLN A 340 -5.54 11.97 -8.32
N LEU A 341 -4.98 13.08 -7.87
CA LEU A 341 -4.31 13.22 -6.58
C LEU A 341 -5.27 13.94 -5.63
N CYS A 342 -5.49 13.34 -4.47
CA CYS A 342 -6.17 13.95 -3.34
C CYS A 342 -5.20 14.25 -2.20
N LEU A 343 -5.34 15.41 -1.54
CA LEU A 343 -4.66 15.72 -0.27
C LEU A 343 -5.70 15.92 0.82
N TRP A 344 -5.43 15.37 1.99
CA TRP A 344 -6.37 15.30 3.12
C TRP A 344 -5.68 15.81 4.37
N ASP A 345 -6.41 16.58 5.17
CA ASP A 345 -5.97 17.05 6.47
C ASP A 345 -6.82 16.36 7.55
N LEU A 346 -6.15 15.82 8.57
CA LEU A 346 -6.77 15.28 9.79
C LEU A 346 -6.48 16.24 10.93
N THR A 347 -7.45 17.10 11.21
CA THR A 347 -7.39 18.13 12.26
C THR A 347 -7.99 17.61 13.56
N GLU A 348 -7.69 18.26 14.70
CA GLU A 348 -8.15 17.76 16.00
C GLU A 348 -9.68 17.71 16.14
N ASP A 349 -10.42 18.58 15.46
CA ASP A 349 -11.88 18.57 15.45
C ASP A 349 -12.44 17.25 14.89
N VAL A 350 -11.84 16.72 13.82
CA VAL A 350 -12.19 15.39 13.27
C VAL A 350 -11.80 14.29 14.26
N LEU A 351 -10.61 14.40 14.86
CA LEU A 351 -10.08 13.39 15.77
C LEU A 351 -10.80 13.34 17.13
N LYS A 352 -11.32 14.48 17.60
CA LYS A 352 -11.98 14.64 18.92
C LYS A 352 -13.51 14.57 18.84
N GLN A 353 -14.12 14.32 17.67
CA GLN A 353 -15.58 14.29 17.58
C GLN A 353 -16.19 13.33 18.62
N PRO A 354 -17.28 13.73 19.30
CA PRO A 354 -17.88 12.93 20.36
C PRO A 354 -18.25 11.55 19.85
N ARG A 355 -17.92 10.54 20.66
CA ARG A 355 -18.29 9.14 20.42
C ARG A 355 -19.80 9.08 20.16
N ALA A 356 -20.21 8.71 18.95
CA ALA A 356 -21.60 8.35 18.71
C ALA A 356 -21.96 7.22 19.68
N ARG A 357 -22.84 7.52 20.65
CA ARG A 357 -23.33 6.52 21.61
C ARG A 357 -24.09 5.50 20.79
N THR A 358 -23.51 4.32 20.60
CA THR A 358 -24.26 3.14 20.17
C THR A 358 -25.32 2.91 21.25
N SER A 359 -26.56 3.32 21.01
CA SER A 359 -27.67 2.99 21.91
C SER A 359 -27.90 1.49 21.78
N VAL A 360 -27.31 0.73 22.69
CA VAL A 360 -27.68 -0.68 22.89
C VAL A 360 -29.09 -0.67 23.47
N LEU A 361 -30.11 -0.64 22.60
CA LEU A 361 -31.45 -1.03 22.99
C LEU A 361 -31.45 -2.56 23.13
N LEU A 362 -31.12 -3.01 24.34
CA LEU A 362 -31.46 -4.34 24.85
C LEU A 362 -33.00 -4.43 24.92
N ASN A 363 -33.64 -4.78 23.81
CA ASN A 363 -35.01 -5.29 23.86
C ASN A 363 -34.96 -6.74 24.34
N SER A 364 -35.06 -6.92 25.65
CA SER A 364 -35.55 -8.17 26.23
C SER A 364 -37.07 -8.21 26.09
N PRO A 365 -37.67 -9.24 25.49
CA PRO A 365 -39.05 -9.57 25.77
C PRO A 365 -39.08 -10.60 26.91
N ALA A 366 -39.37 -10.12 28.11
CA ALA A 366 -40.00 -10.96 29.12
C ALA A 366 -41.45 -11.20 28.68
N GLY A 367 -41.79 -12.46 28.40
CA GLY A 367 -43.14 -12.84 27.99
C GLY A 367 -43.27 -14.35 27.98
N GLY A 368 -43.64 -14.91 29.14
CA GLY A 368 -43.95 -16.32 29.30
C GLY A 368 -45.14 -16.74 28.44
N GLY A 369 -45.07 -17.93 27.87
CA GLY A 369 -46.12 -18.50 27.04
C GLY A 369 -45.75 -19.91 26.60
N SER A 370 -45.97 -20.86 27.50
CA SER A 370 -45.86 -22.31 27.27
C SER A 370 -46.68 -22.72 26.05
N ARG A 371 -46.05 -23.37 25.05
CA ARG A 371 -46.79 -24.19 24.09
C ARG A 371 -45.94 -25.34 23.54
N GLU A 372 -46.55 -26.52 23.62
CA GLU A 372 -46.06 -27.86 23.34
C GLU A 372 -45.30 -28.03 22.02
N VAL A 373 -44.20 -28.79 22.10
CA VAL A 373 -43.52 -29.39 20.95
C VAL A 373 -44.36 -30.58 20.46
N ARG A 374 -45.07 -30.42 19.34
CA ARG A 374 -45.59 -31.55 18.56
C ARG A 374 -44.61 -31.95 17.47
N ARG A 375 -44.15 -33.19 17.60
CA ARG A 375 -43.32 -33.96 16.68
C ARG A 375 -44.14 -34.39 15.47
N ALA A 376 -43.73 -34.04 14.25
CA ALA A 376 -44.26 -34.62 13.01
C ALA A 376 -43.13 -34.98 12.05
N LYS A 377 -43.26 -36.18 11.46
CA LYS A 377 -42.29 -36.92 10.66
C LYS A 377 -42.26 -36.48 9.19
N ASN A 378 -41.10 -36.71 8.58
CA ASN A 378 -40.78 -37.04 7.18
C ASN A 378 -41.70 -36.59 6.03
N GLY A 379 -41.12 -35.85 5.10
CA GLY A 379 -41.53 -35.75 3.70
C GLY A 379 -40.34 -35.46 2.80
N THR A 380 -39.90 -36.44 2.02
CA THR A 380 -38.90 -36.34 0.95
C THR A 380 -39.51 -35.71 -0.30
N ALA A 381 -38.90 -34.65 -0.85
CA ALA A 381 -38.96 -34.32 -2.28
C ALA A 381 -37.87 -33.31 -2.63
N GLY A 382 -37.15 -33.56 -3.73
CA GLY A 382 -36.00 -32.80 -4.19
C GLY A 382 -36.33 -31.38 -4.66
N GLY A 383 -35.42 -30.47 -4.36
CA GLY A 383 -35.39 -29.10 -4.89
C GLY A 383 -33.92 -28.68 -5.06
N ARG A 384 -33.63 -28.12 -6.23
CA ARG A 384 -32.31 -27.69 -6.70
C ARG A 384 -31.60 -26.80 -5.67
N LYS A 385 -30.33 -27.07 -5.38
CA LYS A 385 -29.47 -26.17 -4.59
C LYS A 385 -29.08 -24.99 -5.48
N ASP A 386 -29.88 -23.93 -5.46
CA ASP A 386 -29.37 -22.58 -5.69
C ASP A 386 -28.57 -22.21 -4.44
N GLY A 387 -27.27 -22.51 -4.49
CA GLY A 387 -26.30 -22.11 -3.48
C GLY A 387 -25.80 -20.71 -3.80
N ASP A 388 -26.61 -19.69 -3.51
CA ASP A 388 -26.13 -18.32 -3.47
C ASP A 388 -26.91 -17.49 -2.42
N CYS A 389 -26.20 -16.56 -1.79
CA CYS A 389 -26.77 -15.45 -1.00
C CYS A 389 -27.27 -15.72 0.44
N ALA A 390 -26.53 -16.43 1.31
CA ALA A 390 -26.91 -16.53 2.73
C ALA A 390 -25.79 -16.33 3.80
N SER A 391 -24.56 -15.92 3.43
CA SER A 391 -23.48 -15.67 4.41
C SER A 391 -22.85 -14.27 4.36
N ARG A 392 -23.37 -13.35 3.53
CA ARG A 392 -23.04 -11.91 3.60
C ARG A 392 -23.84 -11.23 4.71
N VAL A 393 -23.65 -11.67 5.96
CA VAL A 393 -24.12 -10.94 7.14
C VAL A 393 -23.68 -9.48 6.96
N THR A 394 -24.64 -8.56 6.98
CA THR A 394 -24.41 -7.12 6.80
C THR A 394 -23.49 -6.61 7.92
N LEU A 395 -22.18 -6.64 7.67
CA LEU A 395 -21.13 -6.13 8.57
C LEU A 395 -21.13 -4.60 8.66
N VAL A 396 -21.87 -3.92 7.80
CA VAL A 396 -22.07 -2.47 7.87
C VAL A 396 -22.91 -2.11 9.10
N GLY A 397 -22.42 -1.14 9.89
CA GLY A 397 -22.97 -0.79 11.20
C GLY A 397 -22.43 -1.65 12.35
N THR A 398 -21.36 -2.39 12.13
CA THR A 398 -20.57 -3.01 13.21
C THR A 398 -19.40 -2.10 13.61
N PRO A 399 -18.80 -2.27 14.79
CA PRO A 399 -17.60 -1.52 15.17
C PRO A 399 -16.43 -1.66 14.17
N ALA A 400 -16.35 -2.79 13.46
CA ALA A 400 -15.34 -3.05 12.44
C ALA A 400 -15.64 -2.36 11.09
N CYS A 401 -16.91 -2.04 10.81
CA CYS A 401 -17.33 -1.25 9.66
C CYS A 401 -18.53 -0.37 10.05
N PRO A 402 -18.28 0.80 10.67
CA PRO A 402 -19.33 1.75 10.99
C PRO A 402 -20.06 2.22 9.73
N ARG A 403 -21.31 2.66 9.89
CA ARG A 403 -22.07 3.29 8.79
C ARG A 403 -21.44 4.63 8.41
N LEU A 404 -21.81 5.17 7.24
CA LEU A 404 -21.26 6.45 6.77
C LEU A 404 -21.72 7.64 7.62
N ASP A 405 -22.88 7.56 8.25
CA ASP A 405 -23.42 8.56 9.17
C ASP A 405 -22.84 8.46 10.60
N GLU A 406 -22.14 7.36 10.91
CA GLU A 406 -21.53 7.13 12.23
C GLU A 406 -20.08 7.63 12.32
N VAL A 407 -19.45 7.97 11.19
CA VAL A 407 -18.07 8.48 11.14
C VAL A 407 -17.99 9.78 10.34
N PRO A 408 -17.11 10.71 10.73
CA PRO A 408 -16.83 11.91 9.95
C PRO A 408 -16.45 11.58 8.50
N MET A 409 -17.05 12.32 7.56
CA MET A 409 -16.68 12.31 6.15
C MET A 409 -15.75 13.48 5.85
N LEU A 410 -14.51 13.16 5.48
CA LEU A 410 -13.49 14.11 5.05
C LEU A 410 -13.73 14.51 3.61
N GLU A 411 -13.55 15.79 3.34
CA GLU A 411 -13.42 16.32 1.98
C GLU A 411 -11.94 16.53 1.67
N PRO A 412 -11.49 16.21 0.45
CA PRO A 412 -10.11 16.44 0.06
C PRO A 412 -9.86 17.95 -0.02
N HIS A 413 -8.77 18.42 0.61
CA HIS A 413 -8.32 19.79 0.48
C HIS A 413 -8.00 20.14 -0.98
N ILE A 414 -7.41 19.18 -1.70
CA ILE A 414 -7.13 19.26 -3.13
C ILE A 414 -7.56 17.95 -3.76
N CYS A 415 -8.25 18.01 -4.89
CA CYS A 415 -8.56 16.88 -5.76
C CYS A 415 -8.32 17.32 -7.20
N LYS A 416 -7.22 16.83 -7.82
CA LYS A 416 -6.76 17.30 -9.13
C LYS A 416 -6.33 16.14 -10.01
N LYS A 417 -6.73 16.19 -11.28
CA LYS A 417 -6.22 15.32 -12.34
C LYS A 417 -4.78 15.70 -12.68
N VAL A 418 -3.85 14.77 -12.44
CA VAL A 418 -2.40 15.04 -12.54
C VAL A 418 -1.65 14.10 -13.50
N ALA A 419 -2.31 13.07 -14.03
CA ALA A 419 -1.73 12.14 -14.99
C ALA A 419 -2.72 11.80 -16.13
N PRO A 420 -2.22 11.44 -17.32
CA PRO A 420 -3.08 10.98 -18.42
C PRO A 420 -3.65 9.57 -18.17
N GLU A 421 -2.94 8.77 -17.38
CA GLU A 421 -3.24 7.38 -17.06
C GLU A 421 -3.30 7.17 -15.55
N ARG A 422 -3.83 6.01 -15.12
CA ARG A 422 -3.99 5.70 -13.68
C ARG A 422 -2.68 5.89 -12.90
N LEU A 423 -2.79 6.47 -11.72
CA LEU A 423 -1.67 6.67 -10.82
C LEU A 423 -1.37 5.37 -10.04
N THR A 424 -0.09 5.11 -9.81
CA THR A 424 0.38 3.85 -9.22
C THR A 424 1.35 4.04 -8.06
N ALA A 425 1.88 5.25 -7.87
CA ALA A 425 2.75 5.59 -6.75
C ALA A 425 2.54 7.04 -6.30
N LEU A 426 2.62 7.24 -4.98
CA LEU A 426 2.66 8.53 -4.31
C LEU A 426 3.72 8.45 -3.21
N VAL A 427 4.68 9.36 -3.20
CA VAL A 427 5.75 9.42 -2.20
C VAL A 427 5.97 10.87 -1.78
N PHE A 428 5.94 11.13 -0.48
CA PHE A 428 6.33 12.43 0.08
C PHE A 428 7.83 12.41 0.43
N ARG A 429 8.54 13.48 0.06
CA ARG A 429 9.94 13.75 0.42
C ARG A 429 10.05 15.17 1.00
N GLU A 430 11.21 15.49 1.56
CA GLU A 430 11.44 16.78 2.22
C GLU A 430 11.24 17.98 1.27
N ASP A 431 11.80 17.92 0.06
CA ASP A 431 11.73 19.04 -0.89
C ASP A 431 10.56 18.95 -1.89
N CYS A 432 9.97 17.77 -2.03
CA CYS A 432 9.03 17.48 -3.11
C CYS A 432 8.09 16.31 -2.79
N MET A 433 7.03 16.21 -3.56
CA MET A 433 6.17 15.03 -3.66
C MET A 433 6.42 14.37 -5.01
N VAL A 434 6.41 13.04 -5.07
CA VAL A 434 6.61 12.27 -6.30
C VAL A 434 5.35 11.48 -6.60
N THR A 435 4.91 11.53 -7.86
CA THR A 435 3.79 10.74 -8.37
C THR A 435 4.24 9.93 -9.58
N ALA A 436 3.75 8.71 -9.75
CA ALA A 436 3.98 7.94 -10.98
C ALA A 436 2.67 7.42 -11.57
N CYS A 437 2.63 7.31 -12.90
CA CYS A 437 1.49 6.75 -13.62
C CYS A 437 1.88 5.46 -14.36
N GLN A 438 0.86 4.73 -14.84
CA GLN A 438 1.01 3.46 -15.53
C GLN A 438 1.85 3.53 -16.82
N GLU A 439 1.94 4.69 -17.47
CA GLU A 439 2.77 4.89 -18.65
C GLU A 439 4.28 4.94 -18.34
N GLY A 440 4.65 5.00 -17.06
CA GLY A 440 6.06 5.02 -16.64
C GLY A 440 6.68 6.41 -16.54
N TYR A 441 5.86 7.46 -16.44
CA TYR A 441 6.32 8.80 -16.08
C TYR A 441 6.33 8.94 -14.55
N VAL A 442 7.49 9.34 -14.02
CA VAL A 442 7.69 9.65 -12.60
C VAL A 442 7.89 11.15 -12.47
N CYS A 443 6.86 11.84 -12.00
CA CYS A 443 6.78 13.29 -11.91
C CYS A 443 7.20 13.78 -10.53
N THR A 444 8.03 14.82 -10.49
CA THR A 444 8.45 15.50 -9.25
C THR A 444 7.66 16.81 -9.09
N TRP A 445 7.01 16.97 -7.94
CA TRP A 445 6.24 18.16 -7.55
C TRP A 445 7.02 18.91 -6.47
N ALA A 446 7.57 20.07 -6.81
CA ALA A 446 8.25 20.91 -5.84
C ALA A 446 7.28 21.39 -4.76
N ARG A 447 7.71 21.31 -3.50
CA ARG A 447 7.01 21.99 -2.40
C ARG A 447 7.13 23.51 -2.54
N PRO A 448 6.23 24.26 -1.89
CA PRO A 448 6.33 25.72 -1.82
C PRO A 448 7.72 26.15 -1.32
N GLY A 449 8.37 27.07 -2.02
CA GLY A 449 9.71 27.56 -1.68
C GLY A 449 10.88 26.60 -1.96
N ARG A 450 10.62 25.37 -2.42
CA ARG A 450 11.66 24.34 -2.72
C ARG A 450 11.91 24.12 -4.21
N ALA A 451 11.22 24.85 -5.08
CA ALA A 451 11.55 24.89 -6.50
C ALA A 451 12.89 25.62 -6.66
N SER A 452 13.92 24.90 -7.13
CA SER A 452 15.19 25.51 -7.50
C SER A 452 14.91 26.64 -8.51
N THR A 453 15.28 27.88 -8.18
CA THR A 453 15.46 28.90 -9.22
C THR A 453 16.59 28.39 -10.10
N VAL A 454 16.23 27.79 -11.23
CA VAL A 454 17.18 27.50 -12.29
C VAL A 454 17.65 28.87 -12.80
N VAL A 455 18.82 29.30 -12.34
CA VAL A 455 19.60 30.38 -12.97
C VAL A 455 20.44 29.75 -14.07
#